data_AF-A0A561VUL4-F1
#
_entry.id   AF-A0A561VUL4-F1
#
_cell.length_a   1.000
_cell.length_b   1.000
_cell.length_c   1.000
_cell.angle_alpha   90.00
_cell.angle_beta   90.00
_cell.angle_gamma   90.00
#
_symmetry.space_group_name_H-M   'P 1'
#
loop_
_entity.id
_entity.type
_entity.pdbx_description
1 polymer ?
#
loop_
_entity_poly.entity_id
_entity_poly.type
_entity_poly.pdbx_seq_one_letter_code
_entity_poly.pdbx_strand_id
1 'polypeptide(L)'
;MGPNATVTGPGRQRSASANGEVTPTAVEPSAVWAEYLAAARQLDGVRRSAAAAAGEQARSAEAAREELTAVRTGLASQQERLRELGVPAISLVPSPPELTEAARSMAGGPAAVLAALRAARGRAEAADAALGTRRRFRPGSWSVWARNLLVYGPLALVVPLIQVAVYAATGIGPATVAALICGLPMPAVAFVAGWVGIGRLFRVGPAERLDRTVRFGALVCLVPAVLVTAGLLLALLPG
;
A
#
# COMPACT_ATOMS: atom_id res chain seq x y z
N MET A 1 -33.30 24.29 -26.99
CA MET A 1 -33.26 25.06 -28.25
C MET A 1 -31.89 25.70 -28.33
N GLY A 2 -31.00 25.10 -29.11
CA GLY A 2 -29.62 25.53 -29.36
C GLY A 2 -29.20 24.92 -30.71
N PRO A 3 -28.58 25.70 -31.62
CA PRO A 3 -28.61 25.42 -33.04
C PRO A 3 -27.73 24.24 -33.46
N ASN A 4 -28.26 23.41 -34.36
CA ASN A 4 -27.58 22.35 -35.07
C ASN A 4 -26.38 22.91 -35.85
N ALA A 5 -25.17 22.46 -35.50
CA ALA A 5 -23.98 22.67 -36.30
C ALA A 5 -24.00 21.70 -37.50
N THR A 6 -24.47 22.19 -38.65
CA THR A 6 -24.25 21.57 -39.95
C THR A 6 -22.78 21.70 -40.32
N VAL A 7 -22.04 20.58 -40.24
CA VAL A 7 -20.69 20.47 -40.78
C VAL A 7 -20.78 20.30 -42.30
N THR A 8 -20.64 21.40 -43.02
CA THR A 8 -20.45 21.45 -44.48
C THR A 8 -18.96 21.36 -44.80
N GLY A 9 -18.48 20.16 -45.19
CA GLY A 9 -17.16 19.94 -45.78
C GLY A 9 -17.22 19.97 -47.32
N PRO A 10 -16.17 20.45 -48.02
CA PRO A 10 -16.29 21.01 -49.36
C PRO A 10 -16.44 19.94 -50.44
N GLY A 11 -17.59 19.94 -51.11
CA GLY A 11 -17.78 19.27 -52.39
C GLY A 11 -16.92 19.94 -53.46
N ARG A 12 -15.83 19.27 -53.84
CA ARG A 12 -14.97 19.68 -54.96
C ARG A 12 -15.74 19.48 -56.27
N GLN A 13 -16.52 20.48 -56.69
CA GLN A 13 -17.13 20.51 -58.02
C GLN A 13 -16.02 20.62 -59.05
N ARG A 14 -15.82 19.55 -59.81
CA ARG A 14 -14.90 19.49 -60.95
C ARG A 14 -15.61 20.13 -62.14
N SER A 15 -15.28 21.37 -62.46
CA SER A 15 -15.69 22.04 -63.70
C SER A 15 -15.13 21.26 -64.88
N ALA A 16 -16.00 20.62 -65.66
CA ALA A 16 -15.60 19.96 -66.89
C ALA A 16 -15.42 21.02 -67.99
N SER A 17 -14.16 21.29 -68.34
CA SER A 17 -13.81 22.05 -69.53
C SER A 17 -14.04 21.20 -70.77
N ALA A 18 -14.83 21.71 -71.71
CA ALA A 18 -15.04 21.13 -73.03
C ALA A 18 -13.81 21.36 -73.93
N ASN A 19 -13.24 20.27 -74.47
CA ASN A 19 -12.91 20.08 -75.90
C ASN A 19 -11.79 19.05 -76.09
N GLY A 20 -12.11 18.01 -76.84
CA GLY A 20 -11.23 16.90 -77.21
C GLY A 20 -12.09 15.67 -77.43
N GLU A 21 -12.61 15.53 -78.64
CA GLU A 21 -13.34 14.34 -79.10
C GLU A 21 -12.41 13.13 -79.04
N VAL A 22 -12.43 12.46 -77.89
CA VAL A 22 -11.89 11.11 -77.69
C VAL A 22 -13.09 10.20 -77.90
N THR A 23 -13.09 9.45 -79.00
CA THR A 23 -13.97 8.30 -79.18
C THR A 23 -13.97 7.50 -77.88
N PRO A 24 -15.13 7.28 -77.21
CA PRO A 24 -15.15 6.52 -75.98
C PRO A 24 -14.68 5.12 -76.32
N THR A 25 -13.46 4.77 -75.89
CA THR A 25 -12.98 3.40 -75.90
C THR A 25 -14.03 2.59 -75.16
N ALA A 26 -14.66 1.65 -75.86
CA ALA A 26 -15.63 0.75 -75.27
C ALA A 26 -14.95 0.05 -74.10
N VAL A 27 -15.28 0.47 -72.87
CA VAL A 27 -14.72 -0.14 -71.68
C VAL A 27 -15.28 -1.56 -71.65
N GLU A 28 -14.39 -2.54 -71.80
CA GLU A 28 -14.75 -3.95 -71.76
C GLU A 28 -15.57 -4.22 -70.48
N PRO A 29 -16.78 -4.80 -70.58
CA PRO A 29 -17.64 -5.08 -69.43
C PRO A 29 -16.95 -5.89 -68.33
N SER A 30 -15.96 -6.70 -68.70
CA SER A 30 -15.11 -7.47 -67.80
C SER A 30 -14.21 -6.60 -66.90
N ALA A 31 -13.69 -5.48 -67.43
CA ALA A 31 -12.85 -4.54 -66.67
C ALA A 31 -13.68 -3.81 -65.60
N VAL A 32 -14.87 -3.32 -65.96
CA VAL A 32 -15.80 -2.67 -65.01
C VAL A 32 -16.21 -3.63 -63.90
N TRP A 33 -16.48 -4.89 -64.22
CA TRP A 33 -16.80 -5.91 -63.23
C TRP A 33 -15.62 -6.22 -62.29
N ALA A 34 -14.39 -6.29 -62.82
CA ALA A 34 -13.19 -6.49 -62.02
C ALA A 34 -12.94 -5.34 -61.05
N GLU A 35 -13.15 -4.09 -61.49
CA GLU A 35 -13.07 -2.89 -60.64
C GLU A 35 -14.12 -2.91 -59.53
N TYR A 36 -15.36 -3.28 -59.85
CA TYR A 36 -16.41 -3.45 -58.85
C TYR A 36 -16.03 -4.50 -57.80
N LEU A 37 -15.52 -5.67 -58.22
CA LEU A 37 -15.07 -6.70 -57.28
C LEU A 37 -13.88 -6.24 -56.43
N ALA A 38 -12.95 -5.47 -56.99
CA ALA A 38 -11.84 -4.88 -56.25
C ALA A 38 -12.36 -3.88 -55.19
N ALA A 39 -13.27 -2.99 -55.57
CA ALA A 39 -13.91 -2.04 -54.65
C ALA A 39 -14.72 -2.76 -53.55
N ALA A 40 -15.43 -3.83 -53.89
CA ALA A 40 -16.18 -4.64 -52.93
C ALA A 40 -15.26 -5.33 -51.91
N ARG A 41 -14.11 -5.88 -52.35
CA ARG A 41 -13.10 -6.46 -51.46
C ARG A 41 -12.45 -5.39 -50.57
N GLN A 42 -12.21 -4.19 -51.10
CA GLN A 42 -11.70 -3.08 -50.32
C GLN A 42 -12.71 -2.64 -49.24
N LEU A 43 -13.99 -2.54 -49.58
CA LEU A 43 -15.04 -2.22 -48.62
C LEU A 43 -15.16 -3.29 -47.53
N ASP A 44 -15.11 -4.58 -47.88
CA ASP A 44 -15.08 -5.66 -46.91
C ASP A 44 -13.86 -5.58 -45.97
N GLY A 45 -12.68 -5.27 -46.53
CA GLY A 45 -11.48 -5.00 -45.75
C GLY A 45 -11.65 -3.87 -44.74
N VAL A 46 -12.26 -2.75 -45.15
CA VAL A 46 -12.57 -1.60 -44.25
C VAL A 46 -13.60 -1.97 -43.19
N ARG A 47 -14.64 -2.75 -43.53
CA ARG A 47 -15.64 -3.21 -42.55
C ARG A 47 -15.01 -4.11 -41.49
N ARG A 48 -14.13 -5.04 -41.90
CA ARG A 48 -13.42 -5.91 -40.97
C ARG A 48 -12.43 -5.14 -40.09
N SER A 49 -11.69 -4.19 -40.64
CA SER A 49 -10.77 -3.37 -39.83
C SER A 49 -11.52 -2.46 -38.84
N ALA A 50 -12.64 -1.88 -39.25
CA ALA A 50 -13.50 -1.09 -38.38
C ALA A 50 -14.11 -1.94 -37.25
N ALA A 51 -14.59 -3.15 -37.57
CA ALA A 51 -15.11 -4.08 -36.57
C ALA A 51 -14.02 -4.52 -35.57
N ALA A 52 -12.80 -4.78 -36.05
CA ALA A 52 -11.67 -5.11 -35.18
C ALA A 52 -11.28 -3.94 -34.27
N ALA A 53 -11.22 -2.72 -34.79
CA ALA A 53 -10.93 -1.52 -34.01
C ALA A 53 -12.01 -1.24 -32.95
N ALA A 54 -13.29 -1.41 -33.29
CA ALA A 54 -14.39 -1.29 -32.34
C ALA A 54 -14.31 -2.35 -31.23
N GLY A 55 -13.94 -3.59 -31.57
CA GLY A 55 -13.72 -4.66 -30.60
C GLY A 55 -12.59 -4.35 -29.61
N GLU A 56 -11.50 -3.73 -30.06
CA GLU A 56 -10.40 -3.30 -29.19
C GLU A 56 -10.83 -2.16 -28.24
N GLN A 57 -11.60 -1.20 -28.76
CA GLN A 57 -12.17 -0.12 -27.94
C GLN A 57 -13.14 -0.65 -26.89
N ALA A 58 -13.98 -1.64 -27.23
CA ALA A 58 -14.89 -2.28 -26.29
C ALA A 58 -14.13 -2.99 -25.16
N ARG A 59 -13.13 -3.81 -25.51
CA ARG A 59 -12.29 -4.52 -24.52
C ARG A 59 -11.53 -3.57 -23.61
N SER A 60 -10.95 -2.50 -24.15
CA SER A 60 -10.26 -1.49 -23.34
C SER A 60 -11.22 -0.71 -22.43
N ALA A 61 -12.45 -0.43 -22.87
CA ALA A 61 -13.48 0.20 -22.04
C ALA A 61 -13.97 -0.73 -20.91
N GLU A 62 -14.13 -2.03 -21.17
CA GLU A 62 -14.47 -3.02 -20.15
C GLU A 62 -13.37 -3.13 -19.09
N ALA A 63 -12.12 -3.31 -19.52
CA ALA A 63 -10.97 -3.33 -18.62
C ALA A 63 -10.86 -2.04 -17.79
N ALA A 64 -11.17 -0.87 -18.38
CA ALA A 64 -11.19 0.40 -17.65
C ALA A 64 -12.28 0.41 -16.56
N ARG A 65 -13.46 -0.16 -16.80
CA ARG A 65 -14.53 -0.26 -15.79
C ARG A 65 -14.15 -1.20 -14.64
N GLU A 66 -13.51 -2.31 -14.96
CA GLU A 66 -12.99 -3.25 -13.95
C GLU A 66 -11.94 -2.57 -13.07
N GLU A 67 -10.95 -1.91 -13.65
CA GLU A 67 -9.91 -1.19 -12.89
C GLU A 67 -10.50 -0.03 -12.07
N LEU A 68 -11.48 0.71 -12.60
CA LEU A 68 -12.16 1.75 -11.83
C LEU A 68 -12.86 1.18 -10.59
N THR A 69 -13.48 0.00 -10.73
CA THR A 69 -14.15 -0.69 -9.62
C THR A 69 -13.13 -1.14 -8.58
N ALA A 70 -11.98 -1.68 -9.02
CA ALA A 70 -10.88 -2.05 -8.14
C ALA A 70 -10.31 -0.83 -7.38
N VAL A 71 -10.06 0.29 -8.08
CA VAL A 71 -9.57 1.54 -7.46
C VAL A 71 -10.56 2.07 -6.43
N ARG A 72 -11.86 2.12 -6.75
CA ARG A 72 -12.89 2.58 -5.80
C ARG A 72 -12.95 1.72 -4.53
N THR A 73 -12.88 0.40 -4.71
CA THR A 73 -12.92 -0.55 -3.59
C THR A 73 -11.67 -0.40 -2.72
N GLY A 74 -10.49 -0.26 -3.33
CA GLY A 74 -9.24 0.01 -2.63
C GLY A 74 -9.29 1.30 -1.82
N LEU A 75 -9.71 2.41 -2.44
CA LEU A 75 -9.83 3.72 -1.78
C LEU A 75 -10.83 3.70 -0.61
N ALA A 76 -11.95 2.98 -0.72
CA ALA A 76 -12.90 2.84 0.38
C ALA A 76 -12.28 2.13 1.59
N SER A 77 -11.52 1.06 1.36
CA SER A 77 -10.77 0.36 2.42
C SER A 77 -9.70 1.26 3.06
N GLN A 78 -9.02 2.09 2.26
CA GLN A 78 -8.05 3.06 2.77
C GLN A 78 -8.71 4.13 3.64
N GLN A 79 -9.85 4.66 3.19
CA GLN A 79 -10.61 5.65 3.94
C GLN A 79 -11.04 5.12 5.30
N GLU A 80 -11.53 3.88 5.37
CA GLU A 80 -11.94 3.27 6.63
C GLU A 80 -10.75 3.10 7.59
N ARG A 81 -9.61 2.62 7.07
CA ARG A 81 -8.36 2.55 7.85
C ARG A 81 -7.88 3.91 8.34
N LEU A 82 -8.03 4.97 7.55
CA LEU A 82 -7.67 6.34 7.97
C LEU A 82 -8.61 6.85 9.07
N ARG A 83 -9.90 6.51 9.02
CA ARG A 83 -10.86 6.82 10.10
C ARG A 83 -10.52 6.09 11.39
N GLU A 84 -10.18 4.81 11.33
CA GLU A 84 -9.70 4.05 12.49
C GLU A 84 -8.43 4.67 13.11
N LEU A 85 -7.59 5.30 12.29
CA LEU A 85 -6.39 6.02 12.73
C LEU A 85 -6.68 7.43 13.28
N GLY A 86 -7.94 7.85 13.30
CA GLY A 86 -8.36 9.16 13.80
C GLY A 86 -8.01 10.33 12.88
N VAL A 87 -7.72 10.06 11.59
CA VAL A 87 -7.49 11.12 10.61
C VAL A 87 -8.83 11.80 10.32
N PRO A 88 -8.97 13.12 10.53
CA PRO A 88 -10.19 13.84 10.21
C PRO A 88 -10.57 13.65 8.75
N ALA A 89 -11.87 13.55 8.46
CA ALA A 89 -12.36 13.51 7.10
C ALA A 89 -12.13 14.88 6.43
N ILE A 90 -10.96 15.07 5.84
CA ILE A 90 -10.66 16.25 5.01
C ILE A 90 -11.39 16.04 3.68
N SER A 91 -12.22 17.01 3.30
CA SER A 91 -12.89 17.00 2.00
C SER A 91 -11.86 17.30 0.92
N LEU A 92 -11.40 16.26 0.22
CA LEU A 92 -10.50 16.39 -0.93
C LEU A 92 -11.36 16.48 -2.18
N VAL A 93 -11.73 17.71 -2.54
CA VAL A 93 -12.40 18.01 -3.81
C VAL A 93 -11.31 18.36 -4.83
N PRO A 94 -11.25 17.68 -6.00
CA PRO A 94 -10.27 18.01 -7.03
C PRO A 94 -10.39 19.46 -7.46
N SER A 95 -9.25 20.14 -7.60
CA SER A 95 -9.24 21.53 -8.06
C SER A 95 -9.54 21.62 -9.57
N PRO A 96 -10.06 22.74 -10.07
CA PRO A 96 -10.28 22.93 -11.51
C PRO A 96 -9.06 22.61 -12.40
N PRO A 97 -7.81 23.01 -12.07
CA PRO A 97 -6.66 22.64 -12.89
C PRO A 97 -6.39 21.13 -12.90
N GLU A 98 -6.57 20.42 -11.77
CA GLU A 98 -6.43 18.95 -11.71
C GLU A 98 -7.43 18.25 -12.62
N LEU A 99 -8.67 18.75 -12.69
CA LEU A 99 -9.69 18.22 -13.60
C LEU A 99 -9.29 18.41 -15.06
N THR A 100 -8.72 19.57 -15.42
CA THR A 100 -8.27 19.81 -16.80
C THR A 100 -7.09 18.91 -17.20
N GLU A 101 -6.17 18.65 -16.28
CA GLU A 101 -5.04 17.74 -16.51
C GLU A 101 -5.51 16.28 -16.62
N ALA A 102 -6.43 15.86 -15.76
CA ALA A 102 -7.05 14.54 -15.85
C ALA A 102 -7.81 14.37 -17.17
N ALA A 103 -8.59 15.37 -17.60
CA ALA A 103 -9.28 15.34 -18.88
C ALA A 103 -8.29 15.22 -20.06
N ARG A 104 -7.16 15.95 -20.01
CA ARG A 104 -6.12 15.88 -21.04
C ARG A 104 -5.45 14.50 -21.10
N SER A 105 -5.15 13.90 -19.96
CA SER A 105 -4.54 12.56 -19.91
C SER A 105 -5.48 11.44 -20.41
N MET A 106 -6.80 11.65 -20.33
CA MET A 106 -7.82 10.71 -20.82
C MET A 106 -8.28 10.98 -22.25
N ALA A 107 -7.85 12.08 -22.89
CA ALA A 107 -8.33 12.51 -24.21
C ALA A 107 -8.03 11.51 -25.34
N GLY A 108 -7.05 10.61 -25.14
CA GLY A 108 -6.67 9.57 -26.12
C GLY A 108 -7.64 8.38 -26.22
N GLY A 109 -8.76 8.39 -25.49
CA GLY A 109 -9.79 7.35 -25.56
C GLY A 109 -9.65 6.27 -24.48
N PRO A 110 -10.35 5.13 -24.61
CA PRO A 110 -10.50 4.14 -23.53
C PRO A 110 -9.18 3.51 -23.08
N ALA A 111 -8.21 3.33 -23.97
CA ALA A 111 -6.87 2.86 -23.62
C ALA A 111 -6.11 3.88 -22.73
N ALA A 112 -6.26 5.18 -23.00
CA ALA A 112 -5.66 6.23 -22.20
C ALA A 112 -6.30 6.31 -20.79
N VAL A 113 -7.62 6.15 -20.73
CA VAL A 113 -8.37 6.04 -19.45
C VAL A 113 -7.87 4.83 -18.64
N LEU A 114 -7.73 3.66 -19.27
CA LEU A 114 -7.21 2.47 -18.61
C LEU A 114 -5.79 2.67 -18.07
N ALA A 115 -4.90 3.31 -18.84
CA ALA A 115 -3.55 3.64 -18.40
C ALA A 115 -3.56 4.59 -17.19
N ALA A 116 -4.41 5.63 -17.21
CA ALA A 116 -4.57 6.55 -16.10
C ALA A 116 -5.08 5.86 -14.83
N LEU A 117 -6.03 4.92 -14.96
CA LEU A 117 -6.56 4.14 -13.84
C LEU A 117 -5.51 3.21 -13.23
N ARG A 118 -4.71 2.52 -14.05
CA ARG A 118 -3.58 1.70 -13.56
C ARG A 118 -2.55 2.54 -12.82
N ALA A 119 -2.26 3.74 -13.32
CA ALA A 119 -1.37 4.67 -12.65
C ALA A 119 -1.97 5.18 -11.32
N ALA A 120 -3.29 5.41 -11.25
CA ALA A 120 -3.97 5.77 -10.01
C ALA A 120 -3.91 4.63 -8.98
N ARG A 121 -4.13 3.39 -9.42
CA ARG A 121 -3.99 2.18 -8.60
C ARG A 121 -2.58 2.06 -8.02
N GLY A 122 -1.55 2.19 -8.84
CA GLY A 122 -0.17 2.12 -8.38
C GLY A 122 0.16 3.19 -7.32
N ARG A 123 -0.39 4.41 -7.47
CA ARG A 123 -0.25 5.46 -6.44
C ARG A 123 -0.99 5.11 -5.15
N ALA A 124 -2.20 4.56 -5.24
CA ALA A 124 -2.97 4.15 -4.07
C ALA A 124 -2.26 3.02 -3.30
N GLU A 125 -1.73 2.01 -4.01
CA GLU A 125 -0.97 0.92 -3.41
C GLU A 125 0.35 1.40 -2.77
N ALA A 126 1.06 2.33 -3.42
CA ALA A 126 2.27 2.94 -2.86
C ALA A 126 1.97 3.75 -1.58
N ALA A 127 0.86 4.50 -1.56
CA ALA A 127 0.42 5.22 -0.36
C ALA A 127 0.08 4.25 0.79
N ASP A 128 -0.58 3.13 0.48
CA ASP A 128 -0.88 2.08 1.46
C ASP A 128 0.38 1.43 2.03
N ALA A 129 1.38 1.15 1.18
CA ALA A 129 2.67 0.62 1.61
C ALA A 129 3.40 1.64 2.54
N ALA A 130 3.33 2.93 2.23
CA ALA A 130 3.88 3.98 3.07
C ALA A 130 3.16 4.09 4.44
N LEU A 131 1.84 3.92 4.48
CA LEU A 131 1.09 3.83 5.74
C LEU A 131 1.46 2.57 6.54
N GLY A 132 1.60 1.43 5.86
CA GLY A 132 1.99 0.15 6.48
C GLY A 132 3.38 0.19 7.12
N THR A 133 4.36 0.81 6.44
CA THR A 133 5.72 0.98 6.98
C THR A 133 5.73 1.90 8.21
N ARG A 134 5.06 3.06 8.18
CA ARG A 134 4.93 3.93 9.36
C ARG A 134 4.23 3.25 10.54
N ARG A 135 3.22 2.41 10.29
CA ARG A 135 2.53 1.64 11.35
C ARG A 135 3.46 0.65 12.06
N ARG A 136 4.46 0.07 11.38
CA ARG A 136 5.42 -0.82 12.04
C ARG A 136 6.32 -0.10 13.05
N PHE A 137 6.58 1.19 12.85
CA PHE A 137 7.42 1.99 13.74
C PHE A 137 6.66 2.82 14.76
N ARG A 138 5.32 2.83 14.72
CA ARG A 138 4.52 3.53 15.72
C ARG A 138 4.43 2.67 16.99
N PRO A 139 4.97 3.10 18.14
CA PRO A 139 4.94 2.30 19.37
C PRO A 139 3.52 1.98 19.84
N GLY A 140 2.54 2.81 19.43
CA GLY A 140 1.11 2.65 19.69
C GLY A 140 0.40 1.56 18.87
N SER A 141 1.04 0.90 17.90
CA SER A 141 0.49 -0.24 17.14
C SER A 141 1.16 -1.57 17.47
N TRP A 142 2.16 -1.58 18.34
CA TRP A 142 2.82 -2.80 18.78
C TRP A 142 1.89 -3.60 19.68
N SER A 143 1.93 -4.93 19.60
CA SER A 143 1.18 -5.78 20.53
C SER A 143 1.60 -5.48 21.97
N VAL A 144 0.67 -5.63 22.92
CA VAL A 144 0.94 -5.42 24.35
C VAL A 144 2.16 -6.22 24.80
N TRP A 145 2.30 -7.43 24.26
CA TRP A 145 3.42 -8.34 24.51
C TRP A 145 4.76 -7.79 24.02
N ALA A 146 4.83 -7.24 22.80
CA ALA A 146 6.05 -6.68 22.24
C ALA A 146 6.49 -5.41 22.99
N ARG A 147 5.54 -4.55 23.40
CA ARG A 147 5.84 -3.36 24.21
C ARG A 147 6.39 -3.74 25.58
N ASN A 148 5.75 -4.69 26.25
CA ASN A 148 6.19 -5.15 27.55
C ASN A 148 7.54 -5.84 27.47
N LEU A 149 7.79 -6.68 26.46
CA LEU A 149 9.08 -7.35 26.27
C LEU A 149 10.21 -6.35 25.97
N LEU A 150 9.96 -5.30 25.17
CA LEU A 150 10.98 -4.27 24.90
C LEU A 150 11.37 -3.48 26.15
N VAL A 151 10.41 -3.21 27.04
CA VAL A 151 10.66 -2.40 28.25
C VAL A 151 11.19 -3.25 29.40
N TYR A 152 10.56 -4.39 29.69
CA TYR A 152 10.98 -5.27 30.78
C TYR A 152 12.21 -6.11 30.41
N GLY A 153 12.39 -6.49 29.14
CA GLY A 153 13.46 -7.39 28.71
C GLY A 153 14.87 -6.91 29.03
N PRO A 154 15.30 -5.71 28.58
CA PRO A 154 16.63 -5.19 28.88
C PRO A 154 16.85 -5.06 30.39
N LEU A 155 15.85 -4.57 31.12
CA LEU A 155 15.94 -4.34 32.56
C LEU A 155 15.97 -5.65 33.37
N ALA A 156 15.25 -6.67 32.92
CA ALA A 156 15.28 -8.02 33.48
C ALA A 156 16.64 -8.72 33.29
N LEU A 157 17.42 -8.30 32.28
CA LEU A 157 18.75 -8.87 32.01
C LEU A 157 19.87 -8.19 32.80
N VAL A 158 19.72 -6.94 33.25
CA VAL A 158 20.79 -6.22 33.97
C VAL A 158 21.25 -6.97 35.22
N VAL A 159 20.30 -7.41 36.04
CA VAL A 159 20.58 -8.09 37.33
C VAL A 159 21.30 -9.43 37.14
N PRO A 160 20.79 -10.39 36.33
CA PRO A 160 21.49 -11.65 36.11
C PRO A 160 22.85 -11.45 35.44
N LEU A 161 23.00 -10.44 34.57
CA LEU A 161 24.27 -10.17 33.89
C LEU A 161 25.33 -9.62 34.86
N ILE A 162 24.93 -8.80 35.84
CA ILE A 162 25.79 -8.38 36.95
C ILE A 162 26.18 -9.59 37.82
N GLN A 163 25.24 -10.47 38.16
CA GLN A 163 25.53 -11.68 38.96
C GLN A 163 26.54 -12.60 38.26
N VAL A 164 26.38 -12.84 36.96
CA VAL A 164 27.32 -13.62 36.15
C VAL A 164 28.69 -12.96 36.08
N ALA A 165 28.75 -11.63 35.88
CA ALA A 165 30.00 -10.89 35.85
C ALA A 165 30.75 -10.94 37.20
N VAL A 166 30.03 -10.80 38.31
CA VAL A 166 30.62 -10.94 39.65
C VAL A 166 31.14 -12.35 39.87
N TYR A 167 30.34 -13.38 39.58
CA TYR A 167 30.76 -14.77 39.71
C TYR A 167 32.01 -15.08 38.87
N ALA A 168 32.05 -14.61 37.61
CA ALA A 168 33.22 -14.79 36.74
C ALA A 168 34.47 -14.06 37.26
N ALA A 169 34.31 -12.90 37.91
CA ALA A 169 35.41 -12.11 38.43
C ALA A 169 35.93 -12.59 39.80
N THR A 170 35.04 -13.10 40.67
CA THR A 170 35.38 -13.44 42.06
C THR A 170 35.43 -14.93 42.37
N GLY A 171 34.94 -15.77 41.46
CA GLY A 171 34.89 -17.23 41.65
C GLY A 171 34.00 -17.65 42.82
N ILE A 172 34.26 -18.85 43.37
CA ILE A 172 33.54 -19.38 44.53
C ILE A 172 34.10 -18.70 45.80
N GLY A 173 33.32 -17.84 46.44
CA GLY A 173 33.77 -17.10 47.61
C GLY A 173 32.70 -16.18 48.24
N PRO A 174 33.02 -15.52 49.37
CA PRO A 174 32.08 -14.69 50.13
C PRO A 174 31.54 -13.50 49.33
N ALA A 175 32.31 -13.00 48.35
CA ALA A 175 31.86 -11.95 47.42
C ALA A 175 30.67 -12.41 46.55
N THR A 176 30.69 -13.65 46.09
CA THR A 176 29.59 -14.25 45.29
C THR A 176 28.36 -14.48 46.15
N VAL A 177 28.53 -14.90 47.41
CA VAL A 177 27.43 -15.05 48.38
C VAL A 177 26.79 -13.69 48.70
N ALA A 178 27.60 -12.66 48.93
CA ALA A 178 27.10 -11.29 49.13
C ALA A 178 26.36 -10.77 47.89
N ALA A 179 26.86 -11.05 46.68
CA ALA A 179 26.21 -10.67 45.43
C ALA A 179 24.86 -11.38 45.22
N LEU A 180 24.71 -12.63 45.65
CA LEU A 180 23.44 -13.37 45.65
C LEU A 180 22.42 -12.73 46.61
N ILE A 181 22.84 -12.40 47.84
CA ILE A 181 21.97 -11.77 48.85
C ILE A 181 21.53 -10.37 48.38
N CYS A 182 22.46 -9.56 47.88
CA CYS A 182 22.17 -8.22 47.34
C CYS A 182 21.37 -8.28 46.02
N GLY A 183 21.50 -9.38 45.26
CA GLY A 183 20.77 -9.61 44.03
C GLY A 183 19.32 -10.06 44.23
N LEU A 184 18.95 -10.54 45.41
CA LEU A 184 17.59 -11.02 45.71
C LEU A 184 16.49 -9.94 45.58
N PRO A 185 16.66 -8.68 46.08
CA PRO A 185 15.65 -7.63 45.91
C PRO A 185 15.67 -6.95 44.53
N MET A 186 16.78 -7.06 43.78
CA MET A 186 17.01 -6.33 42.53
C MET A 186 15.95 -6.59 41.41
N PRO A 187 15.42 -7.82 41.23
CA PRO A 187 14.35 -8.08 40.27
C PRO A 187 13.04 -7.34 40.59
N ALA A 188 12.73 -7.13 41.88
CA ALA A 188 11.57 -6.36 42.30
C ALA A 188 11.76 -4.86 41.98
N VAL A 189 12.98 -4.33 42.17
CA VAL A 189 13.33 -2.95 41.79
C VAL A 189 13.28 -2.75 40.27
N ALA A 190 13.82 -3.71 39.51
CA ALA A 190 13.72 -3.75 38.05
C ALA A 190 12.26 -3.76 37.57
N PHE A 191 11.41 -4.57 38.21
CA PHE A 191 9.98 -4.59 37.90
C PHE A 191 9.30 -3.23 38.15
N VAL A 192 9.55 -2.60 39.31
CA VAL A 192 8.96 -1.28 39.65
C VAL A 192 9.45 -0.18 38.71
N ALA A 193 10.74 -0.18 38.35
CA ALA A 193 11.30 0.78 37.41
C ALA A 193 10.73 0.60 35.99
N GLY A 194 10.57 -0.64 35.52
CA GLY A 194 9.89 -0.96 34.26
C GLY A 194 8.43 -0.53 34.25
N TRP A 195 7.72 -0.74 35.37
CA TRP A 195 6.33 -0.32 35.55
C TRP A 195 6.15 1.20 35.46
N VAL A 196 7.02 1.97 36.13
CA VAL A 196 7.01 3.44 36.07
C VAL A 196 7.40 3.95 34.67
N GLY A 197 8.38 3.31 34.03
CA GLY A 197 8.81 3.62 32.67
C GLY A 197 7.67 3.49 31.65
N ILE A 198 6.87 2.41 31.72
CA ILE A 198 5.71 2.21 30.84
C ILE A 198 4.69 3.34 31.01
N GLY A 199 4.41 3.75 32.25
CA GLY A 199 3.46 4.85 32.52
C GLY A 199 3.94 6.22 32.02
N ARG A 200 5.25 6.42 31.85
CA ARG A 200 5.86 7.67 31.36
C ARG A 200 6.03 7.69 29.84
N LEU A 201 6.47 6.58 29.26
CA LEU A 201 6.78 6.44 27.82
C LEU A 201 5.52 6.23 26.96
N PHE A 202 4.49 5.60 27.53
CA PHE A 202 3.22 5.36 26.84
C PHE A 202 2.10 6.11 27.56
N ARG A 203 2.00 7.42 27.30
CA ARG A 203 0.82 8.21 27.72
C ARG A 203 -0.37 7.77 26.88
N VAL A 204 -1.32 7.11 27.52
CA VAL A 204 -2.58 6.68 26.89
C VAL A 204 -3.60 7.82 27.00
N GLY A 205 -4.40 8.00 25.95
CA GLY A 205 -5.47 9.01 25.93
C GLY A 205 -6.58 8.70 26.96
N PRO A 206 -7.40 9.71 27.33
CA PRO A 206 -8.35 9.63 28.45
C PRO A 206 -9.43 8.53 28.34
N ALA A 207 -9.60 7.90 27.18
CA ALA A 207 -10.62 6.87 26.92
C ALA A 207 -10.07 5.43 26.80
N GLU A 208 -8.75 5.24 26.77
CA GLU A 208 -8.14 3.94 26.50
C GLU A 208 -7.51 3.39 27.80
N ARG A 209 -7.96 2.20 28.22
CA ARG A 209 -7.39 1.53 29.40
C ARG A 209 -6.10 0.85 28.97
N LEU A 210 -4.97 1.30 29.51
CA LEU A 210 -3.70 0.61 29.34
C LEU A 210 -3.86 -0.79 29.95
N ASP A 211 -3.91 -1.83 29.11
CA ASP A 211 -3.87 -3.23 29.55
C ASP A 211 -2.51 -3.54 30.16
N ARG A 212 -2.35 -3.15 31.41
CA ARG A 212 -1.18 -3.42 32.22
C ARG A 212 -1.25 -4.88 32.65
N THR A 213 -0.66 -5.77 31.86
CA THR A 213 -0.47 -7.18 32.26
C THR A 213 0.62 -7.28 33.33
N VAL A 214 0.29 -6.83 34.55
CA VAL A 214 1.16 -6.81 35.74
C VAL A 214 1.83 -8.16 35.97
N ARG A 215 1.05 -9.23 35.80
CA ARG A 215 1.49 -10.62 35.96
C ARG A 215 2.57 -11.01 34.96
N PHE A 216 2.47 -10.51 33.72
CA PHE A 216 3.44 -10.83 32.67
C PHE A 216 4.76 -10.09 32.89
N GLY A 217 4.71 -8.80 33.25
CA GLY A 217 5.92 -8.04 33.59
C GLY A 217 6.67 -8.65 34.79
N ALA A 218 5.94 -9.12 35.81
CA ALA A 218 6.55 -9.81 36.95
C ALA A 218 7.24 -11.11 36.52
N LEU A 219 6.61 -11.93 35.67
CA LEU A 219 7.21 -13.16 35.14
C LEU A 219 8.49 -12.88 34.33
N VAL A 220 8.46 -11.90 33.42
CA VAL A 220 9.61 -11.55 32.58
C VAL A 220 10.80 -11.07 33.42
N CYS A 221 10.58 -10.33 34.50
CA CYS A 221 11.64 -9.88 35.39
C CYS A 221 12.12 -10.97 36.37
N LEU A 222 11.23 -11.81 36.87
CA LEU A 222 11.53 -12.76 37.94
C LEU A 222 12.12 -14.07 37.42
N VAL A 223 11.65 -14.58 36.28
CA VAL A 223 12.09 -15.88 35.73
C VAL A 223 13.60 -15.90 35.42
N PRO A 224 14.17 -14.94 34.67
CA PRO A 224 15.61 -14.96 34.36
C PRO A 224 16.47 -14.81 35.62
N ALA A 225 16.07 -13.96 36.55
CA ALA A 225 16.80 -13.72 37.79
C ALA A 225 16.80 -14.98 38.69
N VAL A 226 15.66 -15.65 38.83
CA VAL A 226 15.56 -16.90 39.62
C VAL A 226 16.37 -18.02 38.97
N LEU A 227 16.29 -18.18 37.63
CA LEU A 227 17.06 -19.21 36.93
C LEU A 227 18.58 -19.03 37.07
N VAL A 228 19.08 -17.80 36.93
CA VAL A 228 20.51 -17.50 37.08
C VAL A 228 20.95 -17.66 38.53
N THR A 229 20.16 -17.17 39.49
CA THR A 229 20.44 -17.34 40.92
C THR A 229 20.49 -18.83 41.30
N ALA A 230 19.53 -19.64 40.83
CA ALA A 230 19.49 -21.08 41.07
C ALA A 230 20.66 -21.81 40.41
N GLY A 231 21.02 -21.45 39.18
CA GLY A 231 22.18 -22.02 38.48
C GLY A 231 23.50 -21.71 39.19
N LEU A 232 23.68 -20.48 39.67
CA LEU A 232 24.85 -20.09 40.45
C LEU A 232 24.90 -20.83 41.81
N LEU A 233 23.76 -20.97 42.50
CA LEU A 233 23.68 -21.75 43.74
C LEU A 233 24.03 -23.23 43.52
N LEU A 234 23.56 -23.82 42.42
CA LEU A 234 23.92 -25.20 42.04
C LEU A 234 25.42 -25.33 41.72
N ALA A 235 26.03 -24.32 41.09
CA ALA A 235 27.48 -24.29 40.84
C ALA A 235 28.33 -24.06 42.10
N LEU A 236 27.73 -23.49 43.16
CA LEU A 236 28.35 -23.27 44.47
C LEU A 236 28.24 -24.49 45.40
N LEU A 237 27.33 -25.43 45.13
CA LEU A 237 27.24 -26.69 45.83
C LEU A 237 28.46 -27.56 45.45
N PRO A 238 29.16 -28.17 46.42
CA PRO A 238 30.27 -29.05 46.12
C PRO A 238 29.76 -30.25 45.31
N GLY A 239 30.37 -30.48 44.14
CA GLY A 239 30.31 -31.77 43.46
C GLY A 239 31.19 -32.80 44.15
#